data_AF-A0A8S3WN84-F1
#
_entry.id   AF-A0A8S3WN84-F1
#
_cell.length_a   1.000
_cell.length_b   1.000
_cell.length_c   1.000
_cell.angle_alpha   90.00
_cell.angle_beta   90.00
_cell.angle_gamma   90.00
#
_symmetry.space_group_name_H-M   'P 1'
#
loop_
_entity.id
_entity.type
_entity.pdbx_description
1 polymer ?
#
loop_
_entity_poly.entity_id
_entity_poly.type
_entity_poly.pdbx_seq_one_letter_code
_entity_poly.pdbx_strand_id
1 'polypeptide(L)' 'MANNFDTERFIIEVENRRGLWDLSSNDYSNKDVKRQLWLELINIFGGESMEDKEKAELGMTLQKKMEKP' A
#
# COMPACT_ATOMS: atom_id res chain seq x y z
N MET A 1 -4.28 21.74 -8.73
CA MET A 1 -3.13 20.89 -9.07
C MET A 1 -3.65 19.47 -9.13
N ALA A 2 -3.59 18.82 -10.28
CA ALA A 2 -4.03 17.43 -10.40
C ALA A 2 -3.07 16.58 -9.55
N ASN A 3 -3.54 16.15 -8.37
CA ASN A 3 -2.83 15.20 -7.54
C ASN A 3 -2.94 13.83 -8.24
N ASN A 4 -2.21 13.68 -9.34
CA ASN A 4 -2.28 12.51 -10.20
C ASN A 4 -1.57 11.38 -9.45
N PHE A 5 -2.33 10.66 -8.64
CA PHE A 5 -1.87 9.45 -7.99
C PHE A 5 -1.27 8.51 -9.04
N ASP A 6 0.03 8.24 -8.91
CA ASP A 6 0.80 7.41 -9.84
C ASP A 6 0.36 5.95 -9.70
N THR A 7 -0.66 5.60 -10.47
CA THR A 7 -1.33 4.30 -10.39
C THR A 7 -0.45 3.19 -10.94
N GLU A 8 0.32 3.47 -12.00
CA GLU A 8 1.25 2.50 -12.59
C GLU A 8 2.35 2.14 -11.59
N ARG A 9 2.94 3.15 -10.94
CA ARG A 9 3.90 2.92 -9.87
C ARG A 9 3.27 2.16 -8.71
N PHE A 10 2.03 2.47 -8.34
CA PHE A 10 1.34 1.75 -7.26
C PHE A 10 1.16 0.27 -7.58
N ILE A 11 0.76 -0.08 -8.81
CA ILE A 11 0.62 -1.47 -9.24
C ILE A 11 1.96 -2.20 -9.16
N ILE A 12 3.05 -1.62 -9.69
CA ILE A 12 4.38 -2.23 -9.65
C ILE A 12 4.84 -2.49 -8.20
N GLU A 13 4.66 -1.51 -7.31
CA GLU A 13 5.03 -1.62 -5.90
C GLU A 13 4.21 -2.68 -5.15
N VAL A 14 2.94 -2.85 -5.50
CA VAL A 14 2.07 -3.91 -4.98
C VAL A 14 2.50 -5.28 -5.51
N GLU A 15 2.75 -5.42 -6.81
CA GLU A 15 3.15 -6.67 -7.44
C GLU A 15 4.48 -7.21 -6.86
N ASN A 16 5.42 -6.32 -6.59
CA ASN A 16 6.69 -6.66 -5.93
C ASN A 16 6.52 -7.18 -4.49
N ARG A 17 5.38 -6.88 -3.84
CA ARG A 17 5.09 -7.28 -2.45
C ARG A 17 4.08 -8.43 -2.42
N ARG A 18 4.57 -9.63 -2.73
CA ARG A 18 3.74 -10.86 -2.77
C ARG A 18 2.90 -11.09 -1.51
N GLY A 19 3.38 -10.71 -0.33
CA GLY A 19 2.58 -10.82 0.91
C GLY A 19 1.26 -10.02 0.91
N LEU A 20 1.05 -9.11 -0.04
CA LEU A 20 -0.21 -8.36 -0.20
C LEU A 20 -1.25 -9.06 -1.08
N TRP A 21 -0.84 -9.87 -2.06
CA TRP A 21 -1.74 -10.42 -3.09
C TRP A 21 -1.58 -11.93 -3.35
N ASP A 22 -0.42 -12.52 -3.07
CA ASP A 22 -0.11 -13.92 -3.34
C ASP A 22 -0.65 -14.82 -2.24
N LEU A 23 -1.84 -15.41 -2.49
CA LEU A 23 -2.51 -16.34 -1.57
C LEU A 23 -1.67 -17.59 -1.23
N SER A 24 -0.70 -17.94 -2.09
CA SER A 24 0.18 -19.09 -1.89
C SER A 24 1.40 -18.75 -1.04
N SER A 25 1.68 -17.47 -0.81
CA SER A 25 2.77 -17.03 0.04
C SER A 25 2.43 -17.20 1.53
N ASN A 26 3.38 -17.72 2.30
CA ASN A 26 3.27 -17.80 3.75
C ASN A 26 3.06 -16.41 4.40
N ASP A 27 3.56 -15.37 3.75
CA ASP A 27 3.46 -13.98 4.21
C ASP A 27 2.04 -13.42 4.07
N TYR A 28 1.24 -13.94 3.14
CA TYR A 28 -0.14 -13.47 2.96
C TYR A 28 -1.03 -13.77 4.16
N SER A 29 -0.77 -14.87 4.88
CA SER A 29 -1.49 -15.22 6.10
C SER A 29 -0.98 -14.46 7.33
N ASN A 30 0.19 -13.81 7.23
CA ASN A 30 0.81 -13.11 8.34
C ASN A 30 0.35 -11.64 8.41
N LYS A 31 -0.44 -11.33 9.44
CA LYS A 31 -1.00 -9.99 9.66
C LYS A 31 0.08 -8.93 9.94
N ASP A 32 1.15 -9.28 10.64
CA ASP A 32 2.24 -8.35 10.95
C ASP A 32 3.04 -8.00 9.70
N VAL A 33 3.32 -9.00 8.85
CA VAL A 33 3.99 -8.79 7.55
C VAL A 33 3.12 -7.93 6.65
N LYS A 34 1.82 -8.22 6.54
CA LYS A 34 0.88 -7.38 5.77
C LYS A 34 0.88 -5.93 6.26
N ARG A 35 0.86 -5.70 7.57
CA ARG A 35 0.92 -4.34 8.13
C ARG A 35 2.21 -3.63 7.72
N GLN A 36 3.36 -4.31 7.80
CA GLN A 36 4.65 -3.73 7.41
C GLN A 36 4.69 -3.37 5.92
N LEU A 37 4.22 -4.27 5.05
CA LEU A 37 4.15 -4.04 3.60
C LEU A 37 3.25 -2.84 3.24
N TRP A 38 2.14 -2.66 3.95
CA TRP A 38 1.29 -1.48 3.77
C TRP A 38 1.94 -0.19 4.26
N LEU A 39 2.65 -0.22 5.40
CA LEU A 39 3.38 0.94 5.91
C LEU A 39 4.48 1.39 4.94
N GLU A 40 5.16 0.44 4.28
CA GLU A 40 6.12 0.78 3.22
C GLU A 40 5.45 1.50 2.05
N LEU A 41 4.31 1.01 1.55
CA LEU A 41 3.57 1.68 0.49
C LEU A 41 3.14 3.09 0.93
N ILE A 42 2.62 3.25 2.15
CA ILE A 42 2.23 4.55 2.69
C ILE A 42 3.44 5.49 2.76
N ASN A 43 4.62 5.01 3.13
CA ASN A 43 5.84 5.83 3.14
C ASN A 43 6.30 6.22 1.72
N ILE A 44 6.19 5.31 0.75
CA ILE A 44 6.54 5.58 -0.66
C ILE A 44 5.61 6.63 -1.27
N PHE A 45 4.30 6.54 -1.01
CA PHE A 45 3.28 7.41 -1.63
C PHE A 45 2.95 8.64 -0.80
N GLY A 46 3.18 8.63 0.52
CA GLY A 46 2.89 9.74 1.42
C GLY A 46 4.04 10.74 1.56
N GLY A 47 5.27 10.31 1.30
CA GLY A 47 6.46 11.14 1.46
C GLY A 47 6.81 11.42 2.94
N GLU A 48 8.01 11.96 3.16
CA GLU A 48 8.55 12.18 4.52
C GLU A 48 7.80 13.26 5.31
N SER A 49 7.10 14.18 4.63
CA SER A 49 6.42 15.32 5.24
C SER A 49 4.94 15.09 5.57
N MET A 50 4.37 13.92 5.27
CA MET A 50 2.97 13.63 5.61
C MET A 50 2.78 13.43 7.11
N GLU A 51 1.75 14.06 7.67
CA GLU A 51 1.36 13.83 9.06
C GLU A 51 0.80 12.41 9.26
N ASP A 52 0.92 11.85 10.46
CA ASP A 52 0.48 10.47 10.76
C ASP A 52 -1.00 10.24 10.42
N LYS A 53 -1.83 11.28 10.54
CA LYS A 53 -3.24 11.23 10.16
C LYS A 53 -3.42 11.08 8.64
N GLU A 54 -2.67 11.84 7.86
CA GLU A 54 -2.71 11.77 6.38
C GLU A 54 -2.19 10.42 5.89
N LYS A 55 -1.16 9.87 6.54
CA LYS A 55 -0.66 8.51 6.29
C LYS A 55 -1.73 7.43 6.54
N ALA A 56 -2.52 7.59 7.60
CA ALA A 56 -3.62 6.68 7.90
C ALA A 56 -4.73 6.74 6.83
N GLU A 57 -5.11 7.95 6.41
CA GLU A 57 -6.09 8.16 5.34
C GLU A 57 -5.61 7.64 3.99
N LEU A 58 -4.32 7.82 3.67
CA LEU A 58 -3.68 7.25 2.50
C LEU A 58 -3.70 5.72 2.56
N GLY A 59 -3.34 5.12 3.69
CA GLY A 59 -3.37 3.66 3.89
C GLY A 59 -4.74 3.05 3.61
N MET A 60 -5.81 3.65 4.15
CA MET A 60 -7.18 3.22 3.86
C MET A 60 -7.54 3.35 2.38
N THR A 61 -7.06 4.40 1.72
CA THR A 61 -7.33 4.67 0.30
C THR A 61 -6.64 3.64 -0.60
N LEU A 62 -5.38 3.32 -0.30
CA LEU A 62 -4.60 2.32 -1.03
C LEU A 62 -5.19 0.92 -0.87
N GLN A 63 -5.61 0.54 0.34
CA GLN A 63 -6.27 -0.73 0.62
C GLN A 63 -7.60 -0.86 -0.15
N LYS A 64 -8.46 0.16 -0.09
CA LYS A 64 -9.73 0.18 -0.83
C LYS A 64 -9.55 0.12 -2.35
N LYS A 65 -8.46 0.70 -2.88
CA LYS A 65 -8.12 0.61 -4.31
C LYS A 65 -7.75 -0.80 -4.75
N MET A 66 -7.15 -1.59 -3.85
CA MET A 66 -6.81 -2.99 -4.10
C MET A 66 -7.98 -3.96 -3.95
N GLU A 67 -8.92 -3.67 -3.04
CA GLU A 67 -10.08 -4.54 -2.81
C GLU A 67 -11.13 -4.47 -3.93
N LYS A 68 -11.04 -3.46 -4.81
CA LYS A 68 -11.93 -3.36 -5.98
C LYS A 68 -11.24 -3.99 -7.19
N PRO A 69 -11.76 -5.11 -7.72
CA PRO A 69 -11.26 -5.73 -8.94
C PRO A 69 -11.46 -4.85 -10.18
#